data_AF-V6TM37-F1
#
_entry.id   AF-V6TM37-F1
#
_cell.length_a   1.000
_cell.length_b   1.000
_cell.length_c   1.000
_cell.angle_alpha   90.00
_cell.angle_beta   90.00
_cell.angle_gamma   90.00
#
_symmetry.space_group_name_H-M   'P 1'
#
loop_
_entity.id
_entity.type
_entity.pdbx_description
1 polymer ?
#
loop_
_entity_poly.entity_id
_entity_poly.type
_entity_poly.pdbx_seq_one_letter_code
_entity_poly.pdbx_strand_id
1 'polypeptide(L)'
;MHSCDDGTNGVTDCAECTAPAQGKAKPTCTKCTGKYLKTAADGTTTCETECGDGYFKNDKGGSDGQIKVCVSCGDTNAGVPNCAKCTAPSTAGQKPTCSECGSGFKLESGACVPTNTNKSALSTGAIAGISVAAVVVVGGLVGFLCWWFVCRGKA
;
A
#
# COMPACT_ATOMS: atom_id res chain seq x y z
N MET A 1 38.02 -3.14 12.63
CA MET A 1 36.98 -3.42 11.63
C MET A 1 35.98 -4.35 12.29
N HIS A 2 34.74 -3.92 12.50
CA HIS A 2 33.69 -4.84 12.93
C HIS A 2 33.15 -5.51 11.66
N SER A 3 33.17 -6.84 11.62
CA SER A 3 32.62 -7.61 10.51
C SER A 3 31.10 -7.50 10.50
N CYS A 4 30.51 -7.39 9.32
CA CYS A 4 29.06 -7.28 9.14
C CYS A 4 28.31 -8.58 9.50
N ASP A 5 28.99 -9.72 9.49
CA ASP A 5 28.44 -11.04 9.77
C ASP A 5 28.61 -11.53 11.22
N ASP A 6 29.10 -10.67 12.12
CA ASP A 6 29.35 -11.07 13.50
C ASP A 6 28.06 -11.55 14.19
N GLY A 7 28.09 -12.73 14.82
CA GLY A 7 26.91 -13.35 15.43
C GLY A 7 26.30 -12.56 16.60
N THR A 8 27.07 -11.66 17.23
CA THR A 8 26.63 -10.87 18.39
C THR A 8 25.93 -9.59 17.95
N ASN A 9 26.59 -8.80 17.11
CA ASN A 9 26.10 -7.46 16.74
C ASN A 9 25.88 -7.26 15.25
N GLY A 10 26.19 -8.25 14.40
CA GLY A 10 26.00 -8.21 12.95
C GLY A 10 24.71 -8.88 12.46
N VAL A 11 24.67 -9.05 11.14
CA VAL A 11 23.65 -9.77 10.37
C VAL A 11 24.33 -10.98 9.74
N THR A 12 23.94 -12.19 10.15
CA THR A 12 24.51 -13.44 9.60
C THR A 12 24.49 -13.45 8.08
N ASP A 13 25.55 -13.97 7.46
CA ASP A 13 25.75 -14.01 6.00
C ASP A 13 25.77 -12.63 5.32
N CYS A 14 26.02 -11.54 6.05
CA CYS A 14 26.14 -10.21 5.47
C CYS A 14 27.58 -9.90 5.03
N ALA A 15 27.76 -9.63 3.73
CA ALA A 15 29.04 -9.25 3.14
C ALA A 15 29.34 -7.75 3.33
N GLU A 16 28.33 -6.90 3.15
CA GLU A 16 28.46 -5.45 3.25
C GLU A 16 27.30 -4.88 4.07
N CYS A 17 27.62 -3.94 4.96
CA CYS A 17 26.65 -3.31 5.83
C CYS A 17 26.96 -1.83 6.06
N THR A 18 25.93 -1.09 6.43
CA THR A 18 26.02 0.30 6.89
C THR A 18 25.86 0.36 8.40
N ALA A 19 26.40 1.43 8.99
CA ALA A 19 26.30 1.66 10.42
C ALA A 19 24.82 1.66 10.88
N PRO A 20 24.54 1.18 12.11
CA PRO A 20 23.19 1.20 12.65
C PRO A 20 22.62 2.61 12.66
N ALA A 21 21.34 2.74 12.30
CA ALA A 21 20.59 3.97 12.55
C ALA A 21 20.54 4.27 14.06
N GLN A 22 20.38 5.55 14.43
CA GLN A 22 20.29 5.94 15.85
C GLN A 22 19.20 5.13 16.57
N GLY A 23 19.57 4.49 17.68
CA GLY A 23 18.67 3.63 18.46
C GLY A 23 18.55 2.18 17.99
N LYS A 24 19.26 1.77 16.94
CA LYS A 24 19.37 0.36 16.53
C LYS A 24 20.72 -0.23 17.01
N ALA A 25 20.68 -1.46 17.53
CA ALA A 25 21.88 -2.15 17.99
C ALA A 25 22.64 -2.86 16.85
N LYS A 26 21.93 -3.20 15.76
CA LYS A 26 22.47 -3.97 14.63
C LYS A 26 22.64 -3.10 13.38
N PRO A 27 23.72 -3.31 12.59
CA PRO A 27 23.94 -2.64 11.33
C PRO A 27 22.89 -3.06 10.30
N THR A 28 22.73 -2.24 9.26
CA THR A 28 21.87 -2.56 8.12
C THR A 28 22.70 -3.27 7.08
N CYS A 29 22.36 -4.51 6.77
CA CYS A 29 22.99 -5.26 5.70
C CYS A 29 22.57 -4.70 4.34
N THR A 30 23.54 -4.40 3.48
CA THR A 30 23.32 -3.93 2.11
C THR A 30 23.59 -5.01 1.08
N LYS A 31 24.34 -6.05 1.43
CA LYS A 31 24.64 -7.19 0.55
C LYS A 31 24.89 -8.47 1.33
N CYS A 32 24.25 -9.55 0.90
CA CYS A 32 24.46 -10.88 1.47
C CYS A 32 25.51 -11.70 0.71
N THR A 33 26.14 -12.64 1.39
CA THR A 33 27.08 -13.62 0.83
C THR A 33 26.30 -14.77 0.21
N GLY A 34 25.96 -14.65 -1.08
CA GLY A 34 25.30 -15.72 -1.85
C GLY A 34 23.82 -15.96 -1.51
N LYS A 35 23.29 -15.30 -0.48
CA LYS A 35 21.87 -15.31 -0.06
C LYS A 35 21.11 -14.09 -0.60
N TYR A 36 19.80 -14.04 -0.37
CA TYR A 36 18.94 -12.92 -0.72
C TYR A 36 18.76 -11.99 0.47
N LEU A 37 18.98 -10.69 0.24
CA LEU A 37 18.74 -9.65 1.22
C LEU A 37 17.24 -9.39 1.36
N LYS A 38 16.69 -9.63 2.54
CA LYS A 38 15.30 -9.33 2.89
C LYS A 38 15.26 -8.14 3.84
N THR A 39 14.39 -7.18 3.56
CA THR A 39 14.17 -6.03 4.44
C THR A 39 12.77 -6.11 5.02
N ALA A 40 12.67 -6.10 6.34
CA ALA A 40 11.42 -6.04 7.07
C ALA A 40 10.85 -4.62 7.10
N ALA A 41 9.56 -4.50 7.43
CA ALA A 41 8.87 -3.22 7.48
C ALA A 41 9.48 -2.22 8.50
N ASP A 42 10.14 -2.72 9.55
CA ASP A 42 10.83 -1.91 10.55
C ASP A 42 12.25 -1.48 10.12
N GLY A 43 12.65 -1.79 8.89
CA GLY A 43 13.96 -1.47 8.30
C GLY A 43 15.05 -2.48 8.65
N THR A 44 14.76 -3.53 9.43
CA THR A 44 15.71 -4.59 9.74
C THR A 44 15.98 -5.44 8.49
N THR A 45 17.25 -5.76 8.26
CA THR A 45 17.69 -6.58 7.11
C THR A 45 18.19 -7.93 7.56
N THR A 46 17.80 -8.99 6.85
CA THR A 46 18.30 -10.36 7.04
C THR A 46 18.74 -10.96 5.71
N CYS A 47 19.60 -11.98 5.78
CA CYS A 47 20.07 -12.72 4.62
C CYS A 47 19.42 -14.10 4.61
N GLU A 48 18.57 -14.35 3.63
CA GLU A 48 17.75 -15.56 3.57
C GLU A 48 18.06 -16.37 2.30
N THR A 49 18.02 -17.69 2.41
CA THR A 49 18.14 -18.56 1.22
C THR A 49 16.84 -18.54 0.42
N GLU A 50 15.72 -18.59 1.13
CA GLU A 50 14.37 -18.55 0.59
C GLU A 50 13.65 -17.32 1.15
N CYS A 51 12.99 -16.55 0.30
CA CYS A 51 12.33 -15.32 0.73
C CYS A 51 11.07 -15.55 1.58
N GLY A 52 10.50 -16.76 1.55
CA GLY A 52 9.27 -17.14 2.22
C GLY A 52 8.01 -16.61 1.53
N ASP A 53 6.85 -16.95 2.06
CA ASP A 53 5.55 -16.51 1.53
C ASP A 53 5.43 -14.98 1.48
N GLY A 54 4.81 -14.49 0.40
CA GLY A 54 4.60 -13.06 0.15
C GLY A 54 5.83 -12.30 -0.32
N TYR A 55 6.93 -13.00 -0.63
CA TYR A 55 8.13 -12.43 -1.23
C TYR A 55 8.61 -13.28 -2.40
N PHE A 56 9.21 -12.65 -3.40
CA PHE A 56 9.85 -13.33 -4.52
C PHE A 56 11.35 -12.98 -4.59
N LYS A 57 12.11 -13.90 -5.18
CA LYS A 57 13.55 -13.74 -5.42
C LYS A 57 13.79 -12.80 -6.59
N ASN A 58 14.62 -11.79 -6.37
CA ASN A 58 15.09 -10.89 -7.41
C ASN A 58 16.63 -10.85 -7.40
N ASP A 59 17.25 -11.45 -8.40
CA ASP A 59 18.71 -11.48 -8.56
C ASP A 59 19.30 -10.15 -9.07
N LYS A 60 18.44 -9.19 -9.44
CA LYS A 60 18.81 -7.91 -10.05
C LYS A 60 18.27 -6.73 -9.24
N GLY A 61 18.31 -6.84 -7.92
CA GLY A 61 17.92 -5.78 -6.99
C GLY A 61 19.04 -4.80 -6.64
N GLY A 62 18.72 -3.85 -5.76
CA GLY A 62 19.63 -2.80 -5.30
C GLY A 62 19.82 -1.66 -6.31
N SER A 63 20.53 -0.62 -5.90
CA SER A 63 20.79 0.56 -6.74
C SER A 63 21.61 0.25 -7.99
N ASP A 64 22.45 -0.79 -7.93
CA ASP A 64 23.34 -1.22 -9.01
C ASP A 64 22.73 -2.37 -9.85
N GLY A 65 21.56 -2.90 -9.46
CA GLY A 65 20.89 -3.99 -10.19
C GLY A 65 21.61 -5.34 -10.16
N GLN A 66 22.55 -5.52 -9.22
CA GLN A 66 23.38 -6.74 -9.09
C GLN A 66 23.26 -7.40 -7.71
N ILE A 67 22.29 -6.97 -6.88
CA ILE A 67 22.09 -7.49 -5.53
C ILE A 67 20.94 -8.49 -5.54
N LYS A 68 21.16 -9.66 -4.95
CA LYS A 68 20.10 -10.63 -4.68
C LYS A 68 19.24 -10.13 -3.53
N VAL A 69 17.99 -9.82 -3.79
CA VAL A 69 17.04 -9.28 -2.79
C VAL A 69 15.73 -10.06 -2.79
N CYS A 70 15.09 -10.12 -1.64
CA CYS A 70 13.71 -10.56 -1.49
C CYS A 70 12.78 -9.35 -1.60
N VAL A 71 11.96 -9.32 -2.64
CA VAL A 71 11.01 -8.23 -2.87
C VAL A 71 9.64 -8.68 -2.40
N SER A 72 8.92 -7.83 -1.66
CA SER A 72 7.55 -8.12 -1.26
C SER A 72 6.65 -8.16 -2.50
N CYS A 73 5.79 -9.18 -2.57
CA CYS A 73 4.79 -9.28 -3.63
C CYS A 73 3.87 -8.05 -3.66
N GLY A 74 3.57 -7.47 -2.50
CA GLY A 74 2.75 -6.27 -2.34
C GLY A 74 3.48 -4.94 -2.56
N ASP A 75 4.77 -4.97 -2.90
CA ASP A 75 5.56 -3.76 -3.09
C ASP A 75 4.99 -2.88 -4.21
N THR A 76 4.88 -1.58 -3.98
CA THR A 76 4.27 -0.65 -4.94
C THR A 76 5.13 -0.42 -6.18
N ASN A 77 6.45 -0.53 -6.06
CA ASN A 77 7.40 -0.21 -7.12
C ASN A 77 7.82 -1.46 -7.89
N ALA A 78 8.35 -2.46 -7.18
CA ALA A 78 8.88 -3.70 -7.73
C ALA A 78 7.90 -4.88 -7.64
N GLY A 79 6.77 -4.73 -6.94
CA GLY A 79 5.73 -5.75 -6.80
C GLY A 79 4.41 -5.40 -7.51
N VAL A 80 3.36 -6.11 -7.10
CA VAL A 80 1.96 -5.88 -7.46
C VAL A 80 1.20 -5.44 -6.21
N PRO A 81 0.64 -4.22 -6.17
CA PRO A 81 -0.04 -3.73 -4.98
C PRO A 81 -1.20 -4.65 -4.58
N ASN A 82 -1.36 -4.87 -3.28
CA ASN A 82 -2.35 -5.77 -2.67
C ASN A 82 -2.18 -7.26 -3.02
N CYS A 83 -1.02 -7.66 -3.56
CA CYS A 83 -0.72 -9.05 -3.84
C CYS A 83 -0.16 -9.76 -2.60
N ALA A 84 -0.76 -10.89 -2.23
CA ALA A 84 -0.32 -11.74 -1.13
C ALA A 84 0.68 -12.81 -1.57
N LYS A 85 0.54 -13.35 -2.79
CA LYS A 85 1.48 -14.31 -3.37
C LYS A 85 1.75 -14.00 -4.83
N CYS A 86 3.01 -14.05 -5.21
CA CYS A 86 3.45 -13.75 -6.56
C CYS A 86 4.63 -14.63 -6.98
N THR A 87 4.79 -14.75 -8.29
CA THR A 87 5.89 -15.47 -8.92
C THR A 87 6.85 -14.46 -9.54
N ALA A 88 8.15 -14.70 -9.39
CA ALA A 88 9.18 -13.86 -9.97
C ALA A 88 9.00 -13.74 -11.50
N PRO A 89 9.25 -12.55 -12.07
CA PRO A 89 9.16 -12.37 -13.51
C PRO A 89 10.22 -13.20 -14.23
N SER A 90 9.87 -13.75 -15.39
CA SER A 90 10.83 -14.49 -16.24
C SER A 90 11.87 -13.59 -16.90
N THR A 91 11.63 -12.27 -16.94
CA THR A 91 12.51 -11.29 -17.57
C THR A 91 12.85 -10.19 -16.58
N ALA A 92 14.12 -9.81 -16.54
CA ALA A 92 14.60 -8.72 -15.71
C ALA A 92 13.86 -7.40 -16.02
N GLY A 93 13.49 -6.67 -14.98
CA GLY A 93 12.79 -5.38 -15.10
C GLY A 93 11.27 -5.47 -15.27
N GLN A 94 10.68 -6.66 -15.35
CA GLN A 94 9.23 -6.82 -15.34
C GLN A 94 8.70 -6.93 -13.91
N LYS A 95 7.41 -6.62 -13.73
CA LYS A 95 6.71 -6.85 -12.46
C LYS A 95 6.43 -8.35 -12.28
N PRO A 96 6.42 -8.85 -11.03
CA PRO A 96 6.07 -10.24 -10.75
C PRO A 96 4.61 -10.51 -11.11
N THR A 97 4.30 -11.76 -11.40
CA THR A 97 2.92 -12.19 -11.66
C THR A 97 2.24 -12.48 -10.34
N CYS A 98 1.18 -11.74 -10.01
CA CYS A 98 0.39 -12.04 -8.83
C CYS A 98 -0.48 -13.28 -9.04
N SER A 99 -0.42 -14.23 -8.12
CA SER A 99 -1.22 -15.45 -8.13
C SER A 99 -2.34 -15.43 -7.07
N GLU A 100 -2.10 -14.74 -5.96
CA GLU A 100 -3.08 -14.59 -4.88
C GLU A 100 -3.09 -13.16 -4.38
N CYS A 101 -4.27 -12.55 -4.35
CA CYS A 101 -4.46 -11.22 -3.79
C CYS A 101 -4.72 -11.29 -2.28
N GLY A 102 -4.39 -10.21 -1.58
CA GLY A 102 -4.73 -10.06 -0.16
C GLY A 102 -6.24 -10.08 0.08
N SER A 103 -6.63 -10.24 1.34
CA SER A 103 -8.03 -10.27 1.75
C SER A 103 -8.79 -9.02 1.29
N GLY A 104 -9.95 -9.22 0.63
CA GLY A 104 -10.76 -8.13 0.09
C GLY A 104 -10.34 -7.66 -1.33
N PHE A 105 -9.44 -8.40 -2.00
CA PHE A 105 -9.03 -8.13 -3.38
C PHE A 105 -9.20 -9.38 -4.25
N LYS A 106 -9.57 -9.17 -5.52
CA LYS A 106 -9.66 -10.20 -6.56
C LYS A 106 -8.61 -9.95 -7.62
N LEU A 107 -8.07 -11.03 -8.17
CA LEU A 107 -7.11 -10.98 -9.27
C LEU A 107 -7.87 -10.70 -10.58
N GLU A 108 -7.66 -9.52 -11.16
CA GLU A 108 -8.15 -9.17 -12.50
C GLU A 108 -7.00 -8.74 -13.38
N SER A 109 -6.78 -9.49 -14.48
CA SER A 109 -5.74 -9.19 -15.47
C SER A 109 -4.33 -8.99 -14.86
N GLY A 110 -3.99 -9.78 -13.83
CA GLY A 110 -2.70 -9.71 -13.14
C GLY A 110 -2.57 -8.60 -12.09
N ALA A 111 -3.63 -7.80 -11.87
CA ALA A 111 -3.70 -6.79 -10.82
C ALA A 111 -4.71 -7.19 -9.73
N CYS A 112 -4.42 -6.84 -8.48
CA CYS A 112 -5.34 -7.04 -7.36
C CYS A 112 -6.26 -5.82 -7.24
N VAL A 113 -7.49 -5.98 -7.71
CA VAL A 113 -8.52 -4.97 -7.59
C VAL A 113 -9.40 -5.29 -6.37
N PRO A 114 -9.91 -4.29 -5.65
CA PRO A 114 -10.78 -4.55 -4.52
C PRO A 114 -11.97 -5.40 -4.99
N THR A 115 -12.23 -6.51 -4.31
CA THR A 115 -13.57 -7.10 -4.37
C THR A 115 -14.47 -6.02 -3.84
N ASN A 116 -15.44 -5.57 -4.64
CA ASN A 116 -16.50 -4.70 -4.17
C ASN A 116 -17.35 -5.49 -3.16
N THR A 117 -16.79 -5.80 -1.99
CA THR A 117 -17.57 -5.95 -0.77
C THR A 117 -17.94 -4.53 -0.39
N ASN A 118 -18.91 -3.99 -1.13
CA ASN A 118 -19.79 -2.97 -0.59
C ASN A 118 -20.56 -3.63 0.57
N LYS A 119 -19.86 -3.85 1.68
CA LYS A 119 -20.43 -3.63 3.01
C LYS A 119 -20.11 -2.19 3.41
N SER A 120 -20.33 -1.26 2.48
CA SER A 120 -21.30 -0.21 2.79
C SER A 120 -22.44 -0.92 3.53
N ALA A 121 -22.68 -0.80 4.84
CA ALA A 121 -22.65 0.42 5.64
C ALA A 121 -23.37 1.62 4.98
N LEU A 122 -24.00 1.37 3.82
CA LEU A 122 -25.39 1.67 3.61
C LEU A 122 -26.18 0.82 4.64
N SER A 123 -26.24 1.22 5.91
CA SER A 123 -27.33 2.13 6.29
C SER A 123 -27.72 3.09 5.16
N THR A 124 -28.39 2.55 4.13
CA THR A 124 -29.41 3.30 3.41
C THR A 124 -30.63 3.54 4.31
N GLY A 125 -30.53 3.31 5.62
CA GLY A 125 -31.29 4.09 6.59
C GLY A 125 -30.66 5.47 6.70
N ALA A 126 -31.35 6.48 6.15
CA ALA A 126 -31.00 7.91 6.13
C ALA A 126 -30.18 8.42 4.93
N ILE A 127 -30.71 8.32 3.72
CA ILE A 127 -31.02 9.53 2.92
C ILE A 127 -32.28 9.18 2.10
N ALA A 128 -33.42 9.25 2.75
CA ALA A 128 -34.71 9.48 2.10
C ALA A 128 -35.26 10.77 2.73
N GLY A 129 -35.30 11.83 1.95
CA GLY A 129 -36.04 13.04 2.30
C GLY A 129 -35.21 14.22 2.80
N ILE A 130 -34.32 14.78 1.97
CA ILE A 130 -34.02 16.23 2.06
C ILE A 130 -33.87 16.80 0.66
N SER A 131 -34.98 17.13 0.00
CA SER A 131 -34.99 18.04 -1.16
C SER A 131 -36.35 18.74 -1.33
N VAL A 132 -36.97 19.12 -0.21
CA VAL A 132 -38.15 20.02 -0.21
C VAL A 132 -37.98 21.14 0.82
N ALA A 133 -36.74 21.48 1.19
CA ALA A 133 -36.48 22.68 2.02
C ALA A 133 -36.11 23.89 1.15
N ALA A 134 -35.35 23.69 0.07
CA ALA A 134 -34.95 24.78 -0.84
C ALA A 134 -36.13 25.36 -1.64
N VAL A 135 -37.07 24.51 -2.08
CA VAL A 135 -38.26 24.96 -2.84
C VAL A 135 -39.23 25.75 -1.94
N VAL A 136 -39.30 25.46 -0.64
CA VAL A 136 -40.13 26.22 0.31
C VAL A 136 -39.51 27.60 0.58
N VAL A 137 -38.19 27.73 0.58
CA VAL A 137 -37.54 29.05 0.75
C VAL A 137 -37.81 29.96 -0.46
N VAL A 138 -37.76 29.43 -1.69
CA VAL A 138 -38.06 30.22 -2.90
C VAL A 138 -39.56 30.50 -3.04
N GLY A 139 -40.43 29.52 -2.77
CA GLY A 139 -41.89 29.70 -2.79
C GLY A 139 -42.38 30.63 -1.67
N GLY A 140 -41.76 30.57 -0.49
CA GLY A 140 -42.03 31.45 0.64
C GLY A 140 -41.56 32.88 0.39
N LEU A 141 -40.39 33.09 -0.24
CA LEU A 141 -39.91 34.43 -0.59
C LEU A 141 -40.84 35.11 -1.62
N VAL A 142 -41.27 34.39 -2.66
CA VAL A 142 -42.15 34.94 -3.69
C VAL A 142 -43.56 35.21 -3.13
N GLY A 143 -44.08 34.32 -2.27
CA GLY A 143 -45.36 34.53 -1.59
C GLY A 143 -45.33 35.72 -0.62
N PHE A 144 -44.26 35.85 0.17
CA PHE A 144 -44.07 36.98 1.09
C PHE A 144 -43.87 38.30 0.35
N LEU A 145 -43.13 38.33 -0.77
CA LEU A 145 -43.01 39.52 -1.63
C LEU A 145 -44.35 39.92 -2.27
N CYS A 146 -45.15 38.95 -2.71
CA CYS A 146 -46.45 39.22 -3.34
C CYS A 146 -47.48 39.74 -2.30
N TRP A 147 -47.54 39.14 -1.11
CA TRP A 147 -48.35 39.66 0.00
C TRP A 147 -47.87 41.05 0.44
N TRP A 148 -46.56 41.24 0.61
CA TRP A 148 -46.01 42.52 1.06
C TRP A 148 -46.32 43.65 0.08
N PHE A 149 -46.17 43.45 -1.23
CA PHE A 149 -46.51 44.49 -2.22
C PHE A 149 -48.01 44.76 -2.31
N VAL A 150 -48.85 43.72 -2.23
CA VAL A 150 -50.32 43.88 -2.33
C VAL A 150 -50.92 44.50 -1.07
N CYS A 151 -50.45 44.14 0.13
CA CYS A 151 -50.98 44.69 1.39
C CYS A 151 -50.35 46.05 1.76
N ARG A 152 -49.11 46.35 1.35
CA ARG A 152 -48.46 47.65 1.61
C ARG A 152 -48.92 48.75 0.64
N GLY A 153 -49.53 48.39 -0.50
CA GLY A 153 -50.06 49.34 -1.48
C GLY A 153 -51.44 49.94 -1.16
N LYS A 154 -52.06 49.60 -0.03
CA LYS A 154 -53.43 50.06 0.32
C LYS A 154 -53.54 50.74 1.69
N ALA A 155 -52.42 51.18 2.29
CA ALA A 155 -52.39 52.04 3.46
C ALA A 155 -51.54 53.28 3.18
#